data_AF-A0A947CMC7-F1
#
_entry.id   AF-A0A947CMC7-F1
#
_cell.length_a   1.000
_cell.length_b   1.000
_cell.length_c   1.000
_cell.angle_alpha   90.00
_cell.angle_beta   90.00
_cell.angle_gamma   90.00
#
_symmetry.space_group_name_H-M   'P 1'
#
loop_
_entity.id
_entity.type
_entity.pdbx_description
1 polymer ?
#
loop_
_entity_poly.entity_id
_entity_poly.type
_entity_poly.pdbx_seq_one_letter_code
_entity_poly.pdbx_strand_id
1 'polypeptide(L)'
;MSTAIRFAIFALILAFAGCDDDAVLGPNGPGPVGDGWDFTCPQGGCTQTCPTGTDCDASCSGGGCDQTCRDGASCALSCSGSGCTQVCEAGSDCSLSCSGGRCSQSCLPGSDCSTSCTGLACF
;
A
#
# COMPACT_ATOMS: atom_id res chain seq x y z
N MET A 1 -48.72 23.03 26.42
CA MET A 1 -47.84 24.13 25.98
C MET A 1 -46.61 24.10 26.91
N SER A 2 -45.87 23.00 27.04
CA SER A 2 -44.83 22.47 26.14
C SER A 2 -43.88 23.53 25.59
N THR A 3 -42.58 23.27 25.78
CA THR A 3 -41.41 23.92 25.13
C THR A 3 -40.70 25.03 25.92
N ALA A 4 -40.16 24.72 27.10
CA ALA A 4 -39.06 25.52 27.67
C ALA A 4 -37.97 24.68 28.40
N ILE A 5 -38.21 23.38 28.62
CA ILE A 5 -37.31 22.49 29.39
C ILE A 5 -36.39 21.65 28.48
N ARG A 6 -36.25 22.03 27.20
CA ARG A 6 -35.42 21.29 26.22
C ARG A 6 -34.05 21.90 25.91
N PHE A 7 -33.69 23.02 26.54
CA PHE A 7 -32.43 23.71 26.23
C PHE A 7 -31.27 23.44 27.21
N ALA A 8 -31.47 22.60 28.23
CA ALA A 8 -30.49 22.43 29.31
C ALA A 8 -29.77 21.06 29.33
N ILE A 9 -29.97 20.15 28.36
CA ILE A 9 -29.47 18.75 28.46
C ILE A 9 -28.53 18.32 27.31
N PHE A 10 -28.30 19.13 26.28
CA PHE A 10 -27.45 18.71 25.14
C PHE A 10 -26.18 19.55 24.94
N ALA A 11 -25.60 20.03 26.04
CA ALA A 11 -24.28 20.69 26.05
C ALA A 11 -23.23 19.85 26.80
N LEU A 12 -23.33 18.52 26.69
CA LEU A 12 -22.37 17.57 27.27
C LEU A 12 -22.05 16.45 26.27
N ILE A 13 -21.69 16.82 25.05
CA ILE A 13 -20.84 15.96 24.22
C ILE A 13 -19.51 16.67 24.13
N LEU A 14 -18.68 16.30 25.10
CA LEU A 14 -17.28 16.61 25.16
C LEU A 14 -16.63 16.14 23.85
N ALA A 15 -16.37 17.08 22.94
CA ALA A 15 -15.52 16.87 21.78
C ALA A 15 -14.08 16.75 22.27
N PHE A 16 -13.73 15.57 22.78
CA PHE A 16 -12.36 15.17 23.02
C PHE A 16 -11.98 14.11 21.99
N ALA A 17 -10.86 14.39 21.33
CA ALA A 17 -9.93 13.40 20.80
C ALA A 17 -10.50 12.43 19.75
N GLY A 18 -10.60 12.93 18.54
CA GLY A 18 -10.23 12.18 17.36
C GLY A 18 -9.48 13.15 16.47
N CYS A 19 -8.16 13.10 16.47
CA CYS A 19 -7.45 13.57 15.29
C CYS A 19 -7.83 12.52 14.23
N ASP A 20 -8.87 12.79 13.45
CA ASP A 20 -9.15 12.00 12.26
C ASP A 20 -8.08 12.40 11.22
N ASP A 21 -6.82 12.05 11.52
CA ASP A 21 -5.72 11.95 10.55
C ASP A 21 -5.94 10.70 9.68
N ASP A 22 -7.20 10.35 9.40
CA ASP A 22 -7.57 9.40 8.37
C ASP A 22 -7.41 10.12 7.03
N ALA A 23 -6.14 10.28 6.62
CA ALA A 23 -5.78 10.37 5.22
C ALA A 23 -6.16 9.04 4.53
N VAL A 24 -7.44 8.70 4.52
CA VAL A 24 -8.03 7.69 3.65
C VAL A 24 -8.08 8.34 2.26
N LEU A 25 -6.91 8.45 1.64
CA LEU A 25 -6.82 8.25 0.22
C LEU A 25 -7.47 6.88 -0.01
N GLY A 26 -8.55 6.84 -0.78
CA GLY A 26 -9.37 5.63 -0.94
C GLY A 26 -8.57 4.39 -1.38
N PRO A 27 -9.23 3.25 -1.63
CA PRO A 27 -8.60 1.95 -1.92
C PRO A 27 -7.77 1.90 -3.22
N ASN A 28 -7.43 3.04 -3.82
CA ASN A 28 -6.62 3.19 -5.03
C ASN A 28 -5.66 4.39 -4.97
N GLY A 29 -5.44 5.03 -3.81
CA GLY A 29 -4.57 6.21 -3.67
C GLY A 29 -3.16 5.89 -3.14
N PRO A 30 -2.09 6.55 -3.63
CA PRO A 30 -0.75 6.39 -3.09
C PRO A 30 -0.66 7.10 -1.73
N GLY A 31 -0.88 6.36 -0.65
CA GLY A 31 -0.73 6.84 0.72
C GLY A 31 -0.58 5.70 1.72
N PRO A 32 0.00 5.96 2.89
CA PRO A 32 0.09 4.99 3.96
C PRO A 32 -1.30 4.65 4.49
N VAL A 33 -1.67 3.36 4.53
CA VAL A 33 -2.80 2.90 5.35
C VAL A 33 -2.24 2.35 6.66
N GLY A 34 -2.40 3.10 7.76
CA GLY A 34 -1.91 2.73 9.10
C GLY A 34 -0.51 3.25 9.44
N ASP A 35 0.18 2.56 10.36
CA ASP A 35 1.53 2.89 10.85
C ASP A 35 2.67 2.57 9.83
N GLY A 36 2.32 2.26 8.58
CA GLY A 36 3.23 1.85 7.50
C GLY A 36 2.77 2.33 6.12
N TRP A 37 3.62 2.17 5.10
CA TRP A 37 3.31 2.54 3.72
C TRP A 37 2.58 1.43 2.98
N ASP A 38 1.55 0.88 3.62
CA ASP A 38 0.80 -0.23 3.07
C ASP A 38 -0.20 0.26 2.02
N PHE A 39 -0.38 -0.51 0.95
CA PHE A 39 -1.22 -0.14 -0.18
C PHE A 39 -1.99 -1.34 -0.71
N THR A 40 -3.31 -1.21 -0.87
CA THR A 40 -4.16 -2.26 -1.45
C THR A 40 -4.80 -1.76 -2.72
N CYS A 41 -4.63 -2.49 -3.82
CA CYS A 41 -5.18 -2.21 -5.14
C CYS A 41 -5.94 -3.44 -5.68
N PRO A 42 -7.21 -3.62 -5.28
CA PRO A 42 -7.98 -4.80 -5.66
C PRO A 42 -8.39 -4.76 -7.14
N GLN A 43 -8.52 -3.57 -7.73
CA GLN A 43 -8.91 -3.41 -9.14
C GLN A 43 -7.73 -3.56 -10.11
N GLY A 44 -6.50 -3.48 -9.62
CA GLY A 44 -5.30 -3.49 -10.45
C GLY A 44 -4.98 -2.11 -11.07
N GLY A 45 -3.85 -2.02 -11.77
CA GLY A 45 -3.46 -0.78 -12.47
C GLY A 45 -2.93 0.33 -11.56
N CYS A 46 -2.48 0.00 -10.36
CA CYS A 46 -2.04 1.00 -9.39
C CYS A 46 -0.52 1.13 -9.35
N THR A 47 -0.05 2.32 -8.96
CA THR A 47 1.38 2.59 -8.79
C THR A 47 1.67 3.03 -7.36
N GLN A 48 2.59 2.34 -6.70
CA GLN A 48 3.11 2.69 -5.38
C GLN A 48 4.59 3.09 -5.50
N THR A 49 5.00 4.15 -4.80
CA THR A 49 6.41 4.51 -4.64
C THR A 49 6.73 4.51 -3.16
N CYS A 50 7.57 3.57 -2.74
CA CYS A 50 8.08 3.47 -1.40
C CYS A 50 9.21 4.49 -1.18
N PRO A 51 9.14 5.34 -0.15
CA PRO A 51 10.25 6.23 0.21
C PRO A 51 11.53 5.46 0.61
N THR A 52 12.64 6.18 0.66
CA THR A 52 13.94 5.66 1.12
C THR A 52 13.86 5.27 2.60
N GLY A 53 14.37 4.09 2.97
CA GLY A 53 14.46 3.66 4.37
C GLY A 53 13.12 3.37 5.05
N THR A 54 12.06 3.08 4.28
CA THR A 54 10.74 2.74 4.81
C THR A 54 10.31 1.35 4.41
N ASP A 55 9.42 0.75 5.20
CA ASP A 55 8.77 -0.51 4.88
C ASP A 55 7.43 -0.26 4.17
N CYS A 56 7.22 -0.93 3.03
CA CYS A 56 6.03 -0.77 2.19
C CYS A 56 5.48 -2.12 1.74
N ASP A 57 4.27 -2.44 2.15
CA ASP A 57 3.55 -3.62 1.65
C ASP A 57 2.50 -3.22 0.60
N ALA A 58 2.49 -3.89 -0.55
CA ALA A 58 1.53 -3.67 -1.61
C ALA A 58 0.77 -4.96 -1.95
N SER A 59 -0.56 -4.89 -1.97
CA SER A 59 -1.43 -5.99 -2.39
C SER A 59 -2.19 -5.62 -3.67
N CYS A 60 -1.92 -6.32 -4.76
CA CYS A 60 -2.50 -6.10 -6.07
C CYS A 60 -3.24 -7.35 -6.58
N SER A 61 -4.54 -7.43 -6.31
CA SER A 61 -5.37 -8.56 -6.73
C SER A 61 -5.75 -8.48 -8.21
N GLY A 62 -5.97 -7.27 -8.73
CA GLY A 62 -6.43 -7.05 -10.10
C GLY A 62 -5.34 -7.15 -11.18
N GLY A 63 -4.07 -7.15 -10.77
CA GLY A 63 -2.91 -7.20 -11.67
C GLY A 63 -2.52 -5.84 -12.25
N GLY A 64 -1.43 -5.79 -13.00
CA GLY A 64 -0.95 -4.56 -13.64
C GLY A 64 -0.52 -3.48 -12.65
N CYS A 65 -0.08 -3.84 -11.44
CA CYS A 65 0.41 -2.85 -10.48
C CYS A 65 1.92 -2.70 -10.58
N ASP A 66 2.39 -1.49 -10.33
CA ASP A 66 3.80 -1.12 -10.32
C ASP A 66 4.20 -0.66 -8.91
N GLN A 67 5.24 -1.26 -8.34
CA GLN A 67 5.83 -0.83 -7.08
C GLN A 67 7.28 -0.42 -7.31
N THR A 68 7.64 0.78 -6.85
CA THR A 68 9.02 1.28 -6.84
C THR A 68 9.53 1.34 -5.42
N CYS A 69 10.59 0.60 -5.13
CA CYS A 69 11.29 0.59 -3.85
C CYS A 69 12.54 1.48 -3.94
N ARG A 70 12.60 2.55 -3.14
CA ARG A 70 13.77 3.43 -3.12
C ARG A 70 14.92 2.84 -2.30
N ASP A 71 16.10 3.46 -2.39
CA ASP A 71 17.30 3.03 -1.67
C ASP A 71 17.02 2.73 -0.18
N GLY A 72 17.50 1.58 0.31
CA GLY A 72 17.37 1.19 1.71
C GLY A 72 15.95 0.88 2.19
N ALA A 73 14.96 0.86 1.32
CA ALA A 73 13.58 0.54 1.66
C ALA A 73 13.32 -0.98 1.63
N SER A 74 12.36 -1.44 2.42
CA SER A 74 11.86 -2.82 2.36
C SER A 74 10.51 -2.84 1.66
N CYS A 75 10.40 -3.53 0.54
CA CYS A 75 9.14 -3.62 -0.21
C CYS A 75 8.66 -5.05 -0.36
N ALA A 76 7.38 -5.25 -0.12
CA ALA A 76 6.67 -6.47 -0.50
C ALA A 76 5.58 -6.14 -1.52
N LEU A 77 5.53 -6.90 -2.62
CA LEU A 77 4.45 -6.82 -3.61
C LEU A 77 3.79 -8.20 -3.73
N SER A 78 2.56 -8.29 -3.28
CA SER A 78 1.68 -9.44 -3.51
C SER A 78 0.80 -9.19 -4.72
N CYS A 79 1.10 -9.85 -5.83
CA CYS A 79 0.36 -9.77 -7.07
C CYS A 79 -0.36 -11.09 -7.38
N SER A 80 -1.69 -11.08 -7.24
CA SER A 80 -2.54 -12.21 -7.61
C SER A 80 -3.03 -12.14 -9.05
N GLY A 81 -3.11 -10.93 -9.61
CA GLY A 81 -3.38 -10.72 -11.03
C GLY A 81 -2.13 -10.90 -11.89
N SER A 82 -2.25 -10.68 -13.20
CA SER A 82 -1.12 -10.75 -14.11
C SER A 82 -0.46 -9.39 -14.33
N GLY A 83 0.83 -9.36 -14.67
CA GLY A 83 1.45 -8.15 -15.22
C GLY A 83 1.94 -7.12 -14.20
N CYS A 84 2.24 -7.53 -12.97
CA CYS A 84 2.80 -6.61 -11.98
C CYS A 84 4.30 -6.39 -12.17
N THR A 85 4.76 -5.17 -11.87
CA THR A 85 6.18 -4.81 -11.91
C THR A 85 6.63 -4.39 -10.51
N GLN A 86 7.80 -4.87 -10.08
CA GLN A 86 8.48 -4.35 -8.90
C GLN A 86 9.87 -3.88 -9.31
N VAL A 87 10.22 -2.64 -8.96
CA VAL A 87 11.54 -2.04 -9.22
C VAL A 87 12.21 -1.75 -7.87
N CYS A 88 13.45 -2.21 -7.72
CA CYS A 88 14.19 -2.19 -6.47
C CYS A 88 15.50 -1.42 -6.67
N GLU A 89 15.62 -0.25 -6.05
CA GLU A 89 16.83 0.57 -6.07
C GLU A 89 17.95 -0.02 -5.18
N ALA A 90 19.14 0.57 -5.20
CA ALA A 90 20.30 -0.04 -4.56
C ALA A 90 20.12 -0.11 -3.03
N GLY A 91 20.51 -1.24 -2.43
CA GLY A 91 20.39 -1.45 -0.99
C GLY A 91 18.96 -1.60 -0.49
N SER A 92 17.95 -1.74 -1.37
CA SER A 92 16.58 -2.05 -0.96
C SER A 92 16.37 -3.56 -0.80
N ASP A 93 15.50 -3.95 0.11
CA ASP A 93 15.04 -5.33 0.31
C ASP A 93 13.69 -5.53 -0.35
N CYS A 94 13.64 -6.34 -1.40
CA CYS A 94 12.45 -6.53 -2.22
C CYS A 94 11.95 -7.97 -2.21
N SER A 95 10.65 -8.13 -1.98
CA SER A 95 9.94 -9.39 -2.13
C SER A 95 8.77 -9.25 -3.11
N LEU A 96 8.75 -10.07 -4.15
CA LEU A 96 7.67 -10.15 -5.13
C LEU A 96 7.00 -11.51 -5.03
N SER A 97 5.73 -11.55 -4.66
CA SER A 97 4.88 -12.73 -4.72
C SER A 97 3.93 -12.62 -5.92
N CYS A 98 4.21 -13.35 -6.99
CA CYS A 98 3.41 -13.32 -8.22
C CYS A 98 2.73 -14.68 -8.48
N SER A 99 1.42 -14.71 -8.33
CA SER A 99 0.62 -15.92 -8.63
C SER A 99 -0.15 -15.84 -9.95
N GLY A 100 -0.49 -14.64 -10.43
CA GLY A 100 -1.21 -14.46 -11.71
C GLY A 100 -0.35 -14.53 -12.97
N GLY A 101 0.98 -14.53 -12.82
CA GLY A 101 1.96 -14.63 -13.92
C GLY A 101 2.22 -13.30 -14.64
N ARG A 102 3.15 -13.32 -15.61
CA ARG A 102 3.59 -12.13 -16.36
C ARG A 102 4.16 -11.01 -15.49
N CYS A 103 4.67 -11.32 -14.29
CA CYS A 103 5.27 -10.31 -13.43
C CYS A 103 6.73 -10.07 -13.78
N SER A 104 7.23 -8.87 -13.47
CA SER A 104 8.63 -8.51 -13.65
C SER A 104 9.21 -7.94 -12.38
N GLN A 105 10.37 -8.44 -11.95
CA GLN A 105 11.16 -7.85 -10.86
C GLN A 105 12.47 -7.29 -11.43
N SER A 106 12.68 -5.99 -11.27
CA SER A 106 13.91 -5.31 -11.66
C SER A 106 14.72 -4.94 -10.43
N CYS A 107 15.92 -5.47 -10.33
CA CYS A 107 16.79 -5.33 -9.16
C CYS A 107 18.07 -4.61 -9.54
N LEU A 108 18.32 -3.46 -8.92
CA LEU A 108 19.56 -2.73 -9.11
C LEU A 108 20.72 -3.41 -8.36
N PRO A 109 21.98 -3.18 -8.78
CA PRO A 109 23.13 -3.75 -8.08
C PRO A 109 23.15 -3.35 -6.60
N GLY A 110 23.22 -4.34 -5.73
CA GLY A 110 23.24 -4.15 -4.28
C GLY A 110 21.87 -4.14 -3.60
N SER A 111 20.77 -4.36 -4.33
CA SER A 111 19.46 -4.69 -3.73
C SER A 111 19.35 -6.18 -3.44
N ASP A 112 18.66 -6.54 -2.37
CA ASP A 112 18.30 -7.92 -2.05
C ASP A 112 16.92 -8.22 -2.63
N CYS A 113 16.85 -9.13 -3.61
CA CYS A 113 15.61 -9.43 -4.31
C CYS A 113 15.20 -10.89 -4.16
N SER A 114 13.96 -11.09 -3.74
CA SER A 114 13.29 -12.38 -3.67
C SER A 114 12.05 -12.37 -4.55
N THR A 115 11.98 -13.26 -5.54
CA THR A 115 10.76 -13.47 -6.32
C THR A 115 10.21 -14.87 -6.07
N SER A 116 8.98 -14.90 -5.56
CA SER A 116 8.14 -16.09 -5.50
C SER A 116 7.13 -16.04 -6.63
N CYS A 117 7.40 -16.77 -7.70
CA CYS A 117 6.48 -16.87 -8.84
C CYS A 117 5.88 -18.26 -8.95
N THR A 118 4.56 -18.34 -8.82
CA THR A 118 3.78 -19.57 -9.06
C THR A 118 2.98 -19.50 -10.36
N GLY A 119 2.85 -18.31 -10.95
CA GLY A 119 2.24 -18.11 -12.26
C GLY A 119 3.17 -18.44 -13.44
N LEU A 120 2.67 -18.29 -14.66
CA LEU A 120 3.47 -18.45 -15.88
C LEU A 120 4.18 -17.14 -16.26
N ALA A 121 5.41 -17.26 -16.78
CA ALA A 121 6.21 -16.15 -17.33
C ALA A 121 6.53 -15.01 -16.34
N CYS A 122 7.36 -15.27 -15.34
CA CYS A 122 7.97 -14.22 -14.51
C CYS A 122 9.39 -13.90 -14.99
N PHE A 123 9.77 -12.62 -14.92
CA PHE A 123 11.02 -12.08 -15.48
C PHE A 123 11.82 -11.30 -14.45
#